data_AF-A0AB73II03-F1
#
_entry.id   AF-A0AB73II03-F1
#
_cell.length_a   1.000
_cell.length_b   1.000
_cell.length_c   1.000
_cell.angle_alpha   90.00
_cell.angle_beta   90.00
_cell.angle_gamma   90.00
#
_symmetry.space_group_name_H-M   'P 1'
#
loop_
_entity.id
_entity.type
_entity.pdbx_description
1 polymer ?
#
loop_
_entity_poly.entity_id
_entity_poly.type
_entity_poly.pdbx_seq_one_letter_code
_entity_poly.pdbx_strand_id
1 'polypeptide(L)'
;MGRTPLNSVQTVRIVVQQLLDAAGVTAPVTPLLFRRVVSTRHVRELLGGGDPSWIGRQIRTIEAEVISETSARYKASGLPEPVADSMRGLWLMALEAARREFAAAQADALASVAAAAAERDNANALVVMLQTELADRQKEAREQDVRVAQQQVELAQLQQRLAAETDRALRAEAARDQALRASDEARRRHDEELAAVRERYAGLSKQLFAMTDELRQSRAAAQPLPSSQK
;
A
#
# COMPACT_ATOMS: atom_id res chain seq x y z
N MET A 1 29.40 -58.56 -19.50
CA MET A 1 28.81 -59.88 -19.82
C MET A 1 27.36 -59.67 -20.26
N GLY A 2 27.12 -59.43 -21.55
CA GLY A 2 25.76 -59.28 -22.08
C GLY A 2 25.07 -60.63 -22.13
N ARG A 3 23.96 -60.78 -21.40
CA ARG A 3 23.13 -61.99 -21.44
C ARG A 3 22.60 -62.17 -22.86
N THR A 4 22.86 -63.32 -23.45
CA THR A 4 22.26 -63.75 -24.73
C THR A 4 20.74 -63.66 -24.59
N PRO A 5 20.02 -62.93 -25.46
CA PRO A 5 18.57 -62.90 -25.39
C PRO A 5 18.06 -64.33 -25.61
N LEU A 6 17.15 -64.79 -24.73
CA LEU A 6 16.50 -66.11 -24.83
C LEU A 6 15.76 -66.31 -26.17
N ASN A 7 15.45 -65.21 -26.86
CA ASN A 7 14.67 -65.17 -28.08
C ASN A 7 15.41 -64.38 -29.16
N SER A 8 15.36 -64.86 -30.41
CA SER A 8 15.96 -64.17 -31.56
C SER A 8 15.02 -63.07 -32.09
N VAL A 9 15.57 -62.06 -32.79
CA VAL A 9 14.77 -61.00 -33.44
C VAL A 9 13.78 -61.60 -34.46
N GLN A 10 14.16 -62.68 -35.14
CA GLN A 10 13.29 -63.39 -36.08
C GLN A 10 12.11 -64.06 -35.37
N THR A 11 12.32 -64.61 -34.17
CA THR A 11 11.24 -65.21 -33.36
C THR A 11 10.22 -64.15 -32.93
N VAL A 12 10.69 -62.96 -32.51
CA VAL A 12 9.79 -61.83 -32.20
C VAL A 12 8.99 -61.41 -33.43
N ARG A 13 9.62 -61.35 -34.61
CA ARG A 13 8.96 -61.01 -35.87
C ARG A 13 7.87 -62.02 -36.26
N ILE A 14 8.14 -63.31 -36.12
CA ILE A 14 7.17 -64.38 -36.41
C ILE A 14 5.95 -64.26 -35.48
N VAL A 15 6.16 -64.04 -34.18
CA VAL A 15 5.06 -63.88 -33.22
C VAL A 15 4.24 -62.62 -33.50
N VAL A 16 4.90 -61.50 -33.84
CA VAL A 16 4.21 -60.26 -34.23
C VAL A 16 3.38 -60.48 -35.49
N GLN A 17 3.91 -61.18 -36.49
CA GLN A 17 3.16 -61.49 -37.73
C GLN A 17 1.96 -62.40 -37.44
N GLN A 18 2.13 -63.44 -36.62
CA GLN A 18 1.03 -64.31 -36.19
C GLN A 18 -0.08 -63.55 -35.48
N LEU A 19 0.27 -62.56 -34.64
CA LEU A 19 -0.72 -61.71 -33.98
C LEU A 19 -1.49 -60.81 -34.94
N LEU A 20 -0.81 -60.26 -35.95
CA LEU A 20 -1.44 -59.45 -36.97
C LEU A 20 -2.36 -60.29 -37.88
N ASP A 21 -1.93 -61.50 -38.24
CA ASP A 21 -2.71 -62.45 -39.06
C ASP A 21 -3.92 -62.98 -38.27
N ALA A 22 -3.76 -63.32 -36.99
CA ALA A 22 -4.85 -63.77 -36.12
C ALA A 22 -5.90 -62.69 -35.88
N ALA A 23 -5.50 -61.41 -35.87
CA ALA A 23 -6.41 -60.28 -35.78
C ALA A 23 -7.04 -59.90 -37.13
N GLY A 24 -6.71 -60.60 -38.22
CA GLY A 24 -7.27 -60.35 -39.55
C GLY A 24 -6.93 -58.97 -40.12
N VAL A 25 -5.80 -58.37 -39.72
CA VAL A 25 -5.44 -57.01 -40.14
C VAL A 25 -5.02 -57.03 -41.61
N THR A 26 -5.88 -56.55 -42.50
CA THR A 26 -5.56 -56.35 -43.91
C THR A 26 -4.73 -55.09 -44.12
N ALA A 27 -3.79 -55.11 -45.06
CA ALA A 27 -2.97 -53.94 -45.41
C ALA A 27 -3.83 -52.74 -45.88
N PRO A 28 -3.42 -51.49 -45.59
CA PRO A 28 -2.19 -51.08 -44.94
C PRO A 28 -2.31 -51.05 -43.41
N VAL A 29 -1.25 -51.48 -42.71
CA VAL A 29 -1.22 -51.49 -41.24
C VAL A 29 -0.87 -50.08 -40.74
N THR A 30 -1.75 -49.45 -39.97
CA THR A 30 -1.48 -48.14 -39.36
C THR A 30 -0.82 -48.31 -37.97
N PRO A 31 -0.04 -47.32 -37.48
CA PRO A 31 0.58 -47.39 -36.16
C PRO A 31 -0.44 -47.62 -35.02
N LEU A 32 -1.63 -47.04 -35.14
CA LEU A 32 -2.71 -47.21 -34.15
C LEU A 32 -3.26 -48.64 -34.16
N LEU A 33 -3.45 -49.23 -35.35
CA LEU A 33 -3.90 -50.63 -35.47
C LEU A 33 -2.83 -51.60 -34.98
N PHE A 34 -1.55 -51.37 -35.32
CA PHE A 34 -0.44 -52.20 -34.86
C PHE A 34 -0.35 -52.21 -33.33
N ARG A 35 -0.37 -51.04 -32.68
CA ARG A 35 -0.30 -50.93 -31.21
C ARG A 35 -1.50 -51.49 -30.47
N ARG A 36 -2.66 -51.53 -31.13
CA ARG A 36 -3.88 -52.12 -30.58
C ARG A 36 -3.80 -53.65 -30.54
N VAL A 37 -3.16 -54.27 -31.52
CA VAL A 37 -3.05 -55.73 -31.67
C VAL A 37 -1.79 -56.28 -31.01
N VAL A 38 -0.68 -55.55 -31.12
CA VAL A 38 0.64 -55.99 -30.65
C VAL A 38 1.02 -55.24 -29.39
N SER A 39 1.06 -55.95 -28.26
CA SER A 39 1.55 -55.43 -26.98
C SER A 39 2.78 -56.18 -26.50
N THR A 40 3.67 -55.47 -25.80
CA THR A 40 4.90 -56.06 -25.22
C THR A 40 4.59 -57.21 -24.26
N ARG A 41 3.49 -57.10 -23.51
CA ARG A 41 3.02 -58.15 -22.60
C ARG A 41 2.60 -59.40 -23.37
N HIS A 42 1.77 -59.24 -24.40
CA HIS A 42 1.22 -60.36 -25.15
C HIS A 42 2.28 -61.09 -25.98
N VAL A 43 3.20 -60.34 -26.60
CA VAL A 43 4.35 -60.91 -27.30
C VAL A 43 5.28 -61.64 -26.33
N ARG A 44 5.49 -61.13 -25.11
CA ARG A 44 6.31 -61.79 -24.08
C ARG A 44 5.67 -63.08 -23.56
N GLU A 45 4.36 -63.11 -23.40
CA GLU A 45 3.59 -64.30 -23.00
C GLU A 45 3.74 -65.41 -24.06
N LEU A 46 3.63 -65.07 -25.35
CA LEU A 46 3.78 -66.03 -26.46
C LEU A 46 5.23 -66.50 -26.68
N LEU A 47 6.22 -65.66 -26.32
CA LEU A 47 7.64 -66.00 -26.36
C LEU A 47 8.12 -66.78 -25.12
N GLY A 48 7.24 -67.07 -24.17
CA GLY A 48 7.58 -67.80 -22.94
C GLY A 48 8.48 -67.03 -21.96
N GLY A 49 8.64 -65.71 -22.13
CA GLY A 49 9.46 -64.85 -21.28
C GLY A 49 10.48 -63.98 -22.02
N GLY A 50 11.37 -63.34 -21.26
CA GLY A 50 12.39 -62.41 -21.76
C GLY A 50 12.34 -61.02 -21.14
N ASP A 51 13.34 -60.20 -21.45
CA ASP A 51 13.45 -58.80 -21.00
C ASP A 51 12.41 -57.91 -21.71
N PRO A 52 11.43 -57.32 -20.98
CA PRO A 52 10.41 -56.44 -21.55
C PRO A 52 10.98 -55.23 -22.29
N SER A 53 12.13 -54.71 -21.84
CA SER A 53 12.75 -53.52 -22.43
C SER A 53 13.36 -53.84 -23.80
N TRP A 54 14.00 -55.01 -23.91
CA TRP A 54 14.54 -55.51 -25.17
C TRP A 54 13.42 -55.85 -26.17
N ILE A 55 12.38 -56.58 -25.72
CA ILE A 55 11.21 -56.92 -26.56
C ILE A 55 10.51 -55.65 -27.04
N GLY A 56 10.32 -54.66 -26.18
CA GLY A 56 9.70 -53.38 -26.55
C GLY A 56 10.48 -52.60 -27.59
N ARG A 57 11.82 -52.66 -27.58
CA ARG A 57 12.64 -52.08 -28.64
C ARG A 57 12.49 -52.83 -29.96
N GLN A 58 12.51 -54.16 -29.93
CA GLN A 58 12.34 -54.97 -31.15
C GLN A 58 10.95 -54.79 -31.78
N ILE A 59 9.90 -54.72 -30.96
CA ILE A 59 8.53 -54.44 -31.44
C ILE A 59 8.46 -53.09 -32.15
N ARG A 60 9.10 -52.03 -31.64
CA ARG A 60 9.13 -50.72 -32.31
C ARG A 60 9.88 -50.74 -33.64
N THR A 61 10.98 -51.49 -33.73
CA THR A 61 11.71 -51.66 -34.98
C THR A 61 10.86 -52.41 -36.01
N ILE A 62 10.22 -53.52 -35.59
CA ILE A 62 9.34 -54.31 -36.44
C ILE A 62 8.08 -53.52 -36.83
N GLU A 63 7.52 -52.69 -35.95
CA GLU A 63 6.41 -51.77 -36.23
C GLU A 63 6.76 -50.87 -37.42
N ALA A 64 7.93 -50.23 -37.40
CA ALA A 64 8.38 -49.37 -38.48
C ALA A 64 8.56 -50.13 -39.81
N GLU A 65 9.15 -51.32 -39.77
CA GLU A 65 9.36 -52.18 -40.95
C GLU A 65 8.03 -52.66 -41.56
N VAL A 66 7.12 -53.21 -40.74
CA VAL A 66 5.81 -53.73 -41.18
C VAL A 66 4.95 -52.61 -41.78
N ILE A 67 4.93 -51.43 -41.16
CA ILE A 67 4.18 -50.29 -41.67
C ILE A 67 4.76 -49.82 -43.01
N SER A 68 6.08 -49.76 -43.13
CA SER A 68 6.76 -49.38 -44.38
C SER A 68 6.48 -50.38 -45.50
N GLU A 69 6.58 -51.69 -45.22
CA GLU A 69 6.34 -52.75 -46.20
C GLU A 69 4.87 -52.81 -46.65
N THR A 70 3.93 -52.71 -45.71
CA THR A 70 2.50 -52.77 -46.01
C THR A 70 2.00 -51.52 -46.73
N SER A 71 2.56 -50.35 -46.39
CA SER A 71 2.26 -49.09 -47.11
C SER A 71 2.86 -49.07 -48.52
N ALA A 72 4.07 -49.62 -48.71
CA ALA A 72 4.69 -49.71 -50.04
C ALA A 72 3.96 -50.67 -50.99
N ARG A 73 3.35 -51.74 -50.46
CA ARG A 73 2.54 -52.70 -51.23
C ARG A 73 1.10 -52.23 -51.45
N TYR A 74 0.65 -51.23 -50.70
CA TYR A 74 -0.71 -50.70 -50.84
C TYR A 74 -0.83 -49.87 -52.11
N LYS A 75 -1.50 -50.43 -53.13
CA LYS A 75 -2.02 -49.66 -54.26
C LYS A 75 -3.41 -49.15 -53.87
N ALA A 76 -3.57 -47.84 -53.79
CA ALA A 76 -4.86 -47.22 -53.53
C ALA A 76 -5.86 -47.66 -54.62
N SER A 77 -6.83 -48.47 -54.20
CA SER A 77 -8.13 -48.79 -54.82
C SER A 77 -8.24 -48.52 -56.33
N GLY A 78 -8.31 -49.57 -57.17
CA GLY A 78 -9.07 -49.64 -58.45
C GLY A 78 -9.05 -48.48 -59.45
N LEU A 79 -8.21 -47.47 -59.25
CA LEU A 79 -8.16 -46.22 -59.98
C LEU A 79 -7.05 -46.30 -61.03
N PRO A 80 -7.28 -45.78 -62.25
CA PRO A 80 -6.22 -45.62 -63.23
C PRO A 80 -5.05 -44.80 -62.63
N GLU A 81 -3.83 -45.28 -62.83
CA GLU A 81 -2.59 -44.69 -62.29
C GLU A 81 -2.50 -43.14 -62.43
N PRO A 82 -2.89 -42.52 -63.57
CA PRO A 82 -2.82 -41.06 -63.72
C PRO A 82 -3.72 -40.29 -62.74
N VAL A 83 -4.87 -40.88 -62.37
CA VAL A 83 -5.80 -40.29 -61.41
C VAL A 83 -5.25 -40.43 -60.00
N ALA A 84 -4.65 -41.58 -59.69
CA ALA A 84 -4.02 -41.83 -58.39
C ALA A 84 -2.81 -40.89 -58.15
N ASP A 85 -2.01 -40.61 -59.18
CA ASP A 85 -0.92 -39.62 -59.12
C ASP A 85 -1.44 -38.21 -58.87
N SER A 86 -2.50 -37.80 -59.59
CA SER A 86 -3.10 -36.48 -59.44
C SER A 86 -3.70 -36.27 -58.04
N MET A 87 -4.39 -37.28 -57.50
CA MET A 87 -4.92 -37.24 -56.14
C MET A 87 -3.82 -37.19 -55.09
N ARG A 88 -2.72 -37.93 -55.28
CA ARG A 88 -1.54 -37.84 -54.40
C ARG A 88 -0.93 -36.44 -54.42
N GLY A 89 -0.80 -35.83 -55.61
CA GLY A 89 -0.33 -34.44 -55.74
C GLY A 89 -1.21 -33.44 -54.99
N LEU A 90 -2.53 -33.50 -55.20
CA LEU A 90 -3.48 -32.63 -54.50
C LEU A 90 -3.46 -32.84 -52.98
N TRP A 91 -3.36 -34.09 -52.53
CA TRP A 91 -3.24 -34.40 -51.10
C TRP A 91 -1.96 -33.84 -50.48
N LEU A 92 -0.82 -33.98 -51.16
CA LEU A 92 0.45 -33.41 -50.70
C LEU A 92 0.40 -31.88 -50.64
N MET A 93 -0.22 -31.22 -51.64
CA MET A 93 -0.40 -29.77 -51.62
C MET A 93 -1.30 -29.31 -50.47
N ALA A 94 -2.42 -30.01 -50.23
CA ALA A 94 -3.31 -29.72 -49.12
C ALA A 94 -2.63 -29.95 -47.76
N LEU A 95 -1.85 -31.03 -47.62
CA LEU A 95 -1.08 -31.32 -46.40
C LEU A 95 -0.02 -30.25 -46.13
N GLU A 96 0.69 -29.80 -47.15
CA GLU A 96 1.69 -28.73 -47.05
C GLU A 96 1.03 -27.39 -46.66
N ALA A 97 -0.12 -27.05 -47.24
CA ALA A 97 -0.89 -25.87 -46.87
C ALA A 97 -1.35 -25.93 -45.40
N ALA A 98 -1.97 -27.05 -44.99
CA ALA A 98 -2.40 -27.26 -43.60
C ALA A 98 -1.23 -27.21 -42.61
N ARG A 99 -0.06 -27.74 -42.98
CA ARG A 99 1.16 -27.66 -42.16
C ARG A 99 1.63 -26.22 -41.99
N ARG A 100 1.55 -25.40 -43.03
CA ARG A 100 1.91 -23.97 -42.96
C ARG A 100 0.93 -23.18 -42.10
N GLU A 101 -0.37 -23.41 -42.26
CA GLU A 101 -1.40 -22.79 -41.42
C GLU A 101 -1.22 -23.15 -39.95
N PHE A 102 -0.95 -24.43 -39.66
CA PHE A 102 -0.68 -24.87 -38.29
C PHE A 102 0.59 -24.22 -37.72
N ALA A 103 1.67 -24.12 -38.50
CA ALA A 103 2.89 -23.46 -38.07
C ALA A 103 2.68 -21.95 -37.82
N ALA A 104 1.89 -21.28 -38.67
CA ALA A 104 1.51 -19.88 -38.48
C ALA A 104 0.67 -19.70 -37.22
N ALA A 105 -0.37 -20.51 -37.03
CA ALA A 105 -1.21 -20.46 -35.83
C ALA A 105 -0.41 -20.74 -34.55
N GLN A 106 0.57 -21.65 -34.61
CA GLN A 106 1.48 -21.90 -33.49
C GLN A 106 2.37 -20.69 -33.19
N ALA A 107 2.90 -20.03 -34.21
CA ALA A 107 3.70 -18.82 -34.04
C ALA A 107 2.87 -17.66 -33.46
N ASP A 108 1.66 -17.45 -33.96
CA ASP A 108 0.73 -16.42 -33.48
C ASP A 108 0.31 -16.68 -32.02
N ALA A 109 0.03 -17.94 -31.67
CA ALA A 109 -0.29 -18.31 -30.30
C ALA A 109 0.89 -18.05 -29.34
N LEU A 110 2.12 -18.40 -29.75
CA LEU A 110 3.31 -18.12 -28.95
C LEU A 110 3.56 -16.61 -28.78
N ALA A 111 3.37 -15.83 -29.86
CA ALA A 111 3.49 -14.38 -29.81
C ALA A 111 2.43 -13.74 -28.89
N SER A 112 1.18 -14.21 -28.97
CA SER A 112 0.09 -13.75 -28.11
C SER A 112 0.35 -14.05 -26.64
N VAL A 113 0.82 -15.26 -26.31
CA VAL A 113 1.18 -15.64 -24.93
C VAL A 113 2.33 -14.78 -24.41
N ALA A 114 3.36 -14.54 -25.22
CA ALA A 114 4.49 -13.68 -24.84
C ALA A 114 4.04 -12.23 -24.60
N ALA A 115 3.16 -11.68 -25.46
CA ALA A 115 2.60 -10.34 -25.28
C ALA A 115 1.75 -10.25 -24.01
N ALA A 116 0.90 -11.24 -23.74
CA ALA A 116 0.09 -11.28 -22.53
C ALA A 116 0.94 -11.40 -21.26
N ALA A 117 2.03 -12.18 -21.31
CA ALA A 117 2.97 -12.29 -20.19
C ALA A 117 3.67 -10.94 -19.93
N ALA A 118 4.14 -10.26 -20.97
CA ALA A 118 4.76 -8.94 -20.84
C ALA A 118 3.78 -7.90 -20.27
N GLU A 119 2.54 -7.89 -20.74
CA GLU A 119 1.52 -6.96 -20.23
C GLU A 119 1.18 -7.25 -18.76
N ARG A 120 1.06 -8.52 -18.39
CA ARG A 120 0.86 -8.92 -17.00
C ARG A 120 2.01 -8.47 -16.12
N ASP A 121 3.25 -8.65 -16.57
CA ASP A 121 4.43 -8.29 -15.79
C ASP A 121 4.56 -6.76 -15.65
N ASN A 122 4.21 -5.99 -16.70
CA ASN A 122 4.09 -4.53 -16.64
C ASN A 122 3.01 -4.08 -15.65
N ALA A 123 1.81 -4.68 -15.74
CA ALA A 123 0.72 -4.38 -14.82
C ALA A 123 1.10 -4.68 -13.36
N ASN A 124 1.77 -5.80 -13.11
CA ASN A 124 2.28 -6.15 -11.79
C ASN A 124 3.31 -5.12 -11.29
N ALA A 125 4.23 -4.67 -12.15
CA ALA A 125 5.21 -3.63 -11.79
C ALA A 125 4.51 -2.31 -11.42
N LEU A 126 3.49 -1.90 -12.18
CA LEU A 126 2.69 -0.72 -11.87
C LEU A 126 1.94 -0.87 -10.55
N VAL A 127 1.36 -2.03 -10.27
CA VAL A 127 0.68 -2.29 -8.99
C VAL A 127 1.65 -2.17 -7.82
N VAL A 128 2.84 -2.75 -7.92
CA VAL A 128 3.86 -2.66 -6.86
C VAL A 128 4.30 -1.21 -6.64
N MET A 129 4.53 -0.45 -7.72
CA MET A 129 4.87 0.97 -7.65
C MET A 129 3.75 1.77 -6.95
N LEU A 130 2.50 1.59 -7.37
CA LEU A 130 1.35 2.28 -6.79
C LEU A 130 1.14 1.91 -5.31
N GLN A 131 1.42 0.67 -4.92
CA GLN A 131 1.38 0.25 -3.52
C GLN A 131 2.46 0.97 -2.69
N THR A 132 3.67 1.13 -3.23
CA THR A 132 4.74 1.88 -2.55
C THR A 132 4.39 3.36 -2.42
N GLU A 133 3.90 3.99 -3.49
CA GLU A 133 3.47 5.40 -3.45
C GLU A 133 2.32 5.61 -2.46
N LEU A 134 1.35 4.68 -2.41
CA LEU A 134 0.25 4.75 -1.45
C LEU A 134 0.76 4.64 0.00
N ALA A 135 1.71 3.75 0.26
CA ALA A 135 2.31 3.60 1.59
C ALA A 135 3.07 4.87 2.02
N ASP A 136 3.82 5.48 1.11
CA ASP A 136 4.53 6.73 1.35
C ASP A 136 3.56 7.88 1.64
N ARG A 137 2.49 8.01 0.85
CA ARG A 137 1.45 9.04 1.07
C ARG A 137 0.71 8.85 2.40
N GLN A 138 0.44 7.60 2.77
CA GLN A 138 -0.16 7.31 4.08
C GLN A 138 0.78 7.68 5.23
N LYS A 139 2.09 7.49 5.06
CA LYS A 139 3.09 7.92 6.04
C LYS A 139 3.13 9.44 6.16
N GLU A 140 3.21 10.16 5.04
CA GLU A 140 3.18 11.63 5.01
C GLU A 140 1.92 12.19 5.68
N ALA A 141 0.75 11.61 5.39
CA ALA A 141 -0.52 12.02 6.01
C ALA A 141 -0.49 11.84 7.54
N ARG A 142 0.01 10.70 8.04
CA ARG A 142 0.15 10.46 9.49
C ARG A 142 1.11 11.44 10.15
N GLU A 143 2.23 11.77 9.49
CA GLU A 143 3.17 12.78 9.98
C GLU A 143 2.53 14.17 10.05
N GLN A 144 1.72 14.51 9.04
CA GLN A 144 0.97 15.77 9.02
C GLN A 144 -0.09 15.82 10.13
N ASP A 145 -0.83 14.73 10.35
CA ASP A 145 -1.84 14.64 11.41
C ASP A 145 -1.20 14.85 12.80
N VAL A 146 -0.04 14.24 13.03
CA VAL A 146 0.73 14.44 14.29
C VAL A 146 1.14 15.91 14.45
N ARG A 147 1.64 16.55 13.37
CA ARG A 147 2.02 17.97 13.42
C ARG A 147 0.82 18.88 13.69
N VAL A 148 -0.32 18.62 13.06
CA VAL A 148 -1.55 19.39 13.29
C VAL A 148 -2.03 19.21 14.73
N ALA A 149 -2.01 17.99 15.26
CA ALA A 149 -2.37 17.72 16.66
C ALA A 149 -1.44 18.46 17.64
N GLN A 150 -0.12 18.48 17.37
CA GLN A 150 0.85 19.23 18.17
C GLN A 150 0.54 20.73 18.14
N GLN A 151 0.31 21.31 16.96
CA GLN A 151 -0.02 22.73 16.81
C GLN A 151 -1.34 23.10 17.51
N GLN A 152 -2.34 22.22 17.49
CA GLN A 152 -3.60 22.42 18.20
C GLN A 152 -3.40 22.46 19.72
N VAL A 153 -2.55 21.57 20.27
CA VAL A 153 -2.20 21.57 21.69
C VAL A 153 -1.44 22.84 22.06
N GLU A 154 -0.45 23.25 21.27
CA GLU A 154 0.30 24.49 21.48
C GLU A 154 -0.62 25.72 21.47
N LEU A 155 -1.54 25.80 20.50
CA LEU A 155 -2.51 26.88 20.39
C LEU A 155 -3.43 26.94 21.62
N ALA A 156 -3.93 25.80 22.10
CA ALA A 156 -4.75 25.74 23.31
C ALA A 156 -3.96 26.21 24.55
N GLN A 157 -2.70 25.81 24.68
CA GLN A 157 -1.82 26.27 25.77
C GLN A 157 -1.56 27.77 25.71
N LEU A 158 -1.30 28.32 24.52
CA LEU A 158 -1.09 29.76 24.33
C LEU A 158 -2.36 30.55 24.65
N GLN A 159 -3.53 30.07 24.25
CA GLN A 159 -4.81 30.68 24.61
C GLN A 159 -5.04 30.68 26.12
N GLN A 160 -4.73 29.58 26.81
CA GLN A 160 -4.85 29.50 28.27
C GLN A 160 -3.89 30.48 28.97
N ARG A 161 -2.64 30.58 28.49
CA ARG A 161 -1.67 31.55 29.01
C ARG A 161 -2.12 32.99 28.79
N LEU A 162 -2.62 33.29 27.59
CA LEU A 162 -3.13 34.61 27.26
C LEU A 162 -4.29 35.00 28.19
N ALA A 163 -5.28 34.12 28.37
CA ALA A 163 -6.39 34.35 29.31
C ALA A 163 -5.89 34.58 30.74
N ALA A 164 -4.93 33.79 31.22
CA ALA A 164 -4.35 33.96 32.56
C ALA A 164 -3.62 35.30 32.72
N GLU A 165 -2.88 35.76 31.70
CA GLU A 165 -2.22 37.07 31.72
C GLU A 165 -3.21 38.22 31.61
N THR A 166 -4.27 38.09 30.81
CA THR A 166 -5.36 39.07 30.76
C THR A 166 -6.03 39.21 32.12
N ASP A 167 -6.35 38.11 32.79
CA ASP A 167 -6.91 38.12 34.15
C ASP A 167 -5.97 38.78 35.17
N ARG A 168 -4.66 38.50 35.07
CA ARG A 168 -3.64 39.13 35.93
C ARG A 168 -3.57 40.63 35.70
N ALA A 169 -3.58 41.08 34.45
CA ALA A 169 -3.58 42.49 34.08
C ALA A 169 -4.82 43.20 34.64
N LEU A 170 -6.01 42.65 34.45
CA LEU A 170 -7.26 43.21 34.97
C LEU A 170 -7.25 43.32 36.50
N ARG A 171 -6.74 42.31 37.21
CA ARG A 171 -6.60 42.36 38.68
C ARG A 171 -5.59 43.42 39.12
N ALA A 172 -4.47 43.57 38.41
CA ALA A 172 -3.47 44.58 38.70
C ALA A 172 -4.01 45.99 38.47
N GLU A 173 -4.75 46.21 37.39
CA GLU A 173 -5.45 47.47 37.11
C GLU A 173 -6.46 47.82 38.20
N ALA A 174 -7.32 46.85 38.59
CA ALA A 174 -8.28 47.04 39.67
C ALA A 174 -7.62 47.37 41.02
N ALA A 175 -6.53 46.66 41.36
CA ALA A 175 -5.76 46.92 42.58
C ALA A 175 -5.10 48.31 42.56
N ARG A 176 -4.58 48.74 41.39
CA ARG A 176 -4.02 50.08 41.20
C ARG A 176 -5.06 51.16 41.41
N ASP A 177 -6.24 51.00 40.80
CA ASP A 177 -7.32 51.98 40.92
C ASP A 177 -7.86 52.06 42.36
N GLN A 178 -7.92 50.93 43.06
CA GLN A 178 -8.26 50.90 44.49
C GLN A 178 -7.21 51.64 45.34
N ALA A 179 -5.92 51.42 45.07
CA ALA A 179 -4.84 52.11 45.78
C ALA A 179 -4.85 53.62 45.52
N LEU A 180 -5.14 54.06 44.29
CA LEU A 180 -5.30 55.47 43.95
C LEU A 180 -6.45 56.12 44.72
N ARG A 181 -7.64 55.46 44.75
CA ARG A 181 -8.79 55.96 45.53
C ARG A 181 -8.48 56.04 47.02
N ALA A 182 -7.84 55.01 47.60
CA ALA A 182 -7.45 55.01 49.00
C ALA A 182 -6.43 56.13 49.32
N SER A 183 -5.49 56.39 48.41
CA SER A 183 -4.55 57.52 48.54
C SER A 183 -5.27 58.87 48.49
N ASP A 184 -6.21 59.05 47.56
CA ASP A 184 -6.98 60.29 47.44
C ASP A 184 -7.87 60.53 48.67
N GLU A 185 -8.51 59.48 49.20
CA GLU A 185 -9.27 59.55 50.46
C GLU A 185 -8.37 59.88 51.65
N ALA A 186 -7.19 59.27 51.74
CA ALA A 186 -6.22 59.58 52.81
C ALA A 186 -5.75 61.04 52.74
N ARG A 187 -5.50 61.57 51.54
CA ARG A 187 -5.17 62.99 51.33
C ARG A 187 -6.30 63.91 51.78
N ARG A 188 -7.55 63.62 51.39
CA ARG A 188 -8.73 64.41 51.81
C ARG A 188 -8.88 64.42 53.33
N ARG A 189 -8.77 63.27 54.00
CA ARG A 189 -8.83 63.18 55.46
C ARG A 189 -7.72 64.00 56.12
N HIS A 190 -6.51 63.94 55.58
CA HIS A 190 -5.39 64.73 56.09
C HIS A 190 -5.63 66.23 55.94
N ASP A 191 -6.13 66.69 54.79
CA ASP A 191 -6.47 68.09 54.56
C ASP A 191 -7.59 68.58 55.48
N GLU A 192 -8.61 67.74 55.74
CA GLU A 192 -9.68 67.99 56.71
C GLU A 192 -9.14 68.11 58.15
N GLU A 193 -8.25 67.21 58.57
CA GLU A 193 -7.59 67.27 59.88
C GLU A 193 -6.74 68.54 60.03
N LEU A 194 -5.97 68.91 59.01
CA LEU A 194 -5.19 70.14 58.99
C LEU A 194 -6.08 71.38 59.06
N ALA A 195 -7.20 71.40 58.34
CA ALA A 195 -8.18 72.49 58.40
C ALA A 195 -8.77 72.63 59.82
N ALA A 196 -9.16 71.52 60.45
CA ALA A 196 -9.68 71.51 61.81
C ALA A 196 -8.64 72.00 62.84
N VAL A 197 -7.37 71.61 62.70
CA VAL A 197 -6.28 72.10 63.56
C VAL A 197 -6.06 73.59 63.36
N ARG A 198 -6.06 74.08 62.11
CA ARG A 198 -5.92 75.52 61.81
C ARG A 198 -7.07 76.33 62.39
N GLU A 199 -8.30 75.84 62.30
CA GLU A 199 -9.47 76.49 62.89
C GLU A 199 -9.36 76.57 64.41
N ARG A 200 -8.97 75.48 65.08
CA ARG A 200 -8.73 75.47 66.54
C ARG A 200 -7.64 76.46 66.94
N TYR A 201 -6.52 76.49 66.20
CA TYR A 201 -5.43 77.44 66.45
C TYR A 201 -5.88 78.89 66.24
N ALA A 202 -6.67 79.17 65.20
CA ALA A 202 -7.23 80.49 64.95
C ALA A 202 -8.26 80.92 66.02
N GLY A 203 -9.04 79.98 66.55
CA GLY A 203 -9.92 80.22 67.70
C GLY A 203 -9.13 80.55 68.96
N LEU A 204 -8.11 79.74 69.27
CA LEU A 204 -7.23 79.97 70.42
C LEU A 204 -6.47 81.30 70.32
N SER A 205 -5.97 81.65 69.14
CA SER A 205 -5.28 82.94 68.94
C SER A 205 -6.21 84.12 69.16
N LYS A 206 -7.45 84.08 68.63
CA LYS A 206 -8.48 85.09 68.90
C LYS A 206 -8.80 85.22 70.39
N GLN A 207 -8.94 84.09 71.10
CA GLN A 207 -9.17 84.09 72.55
C GLN A 207 -8.00 84.73 73.30
N LEU A 208 -6.75 84.38 72.95
CA LEU A 208 -5.57 85.01 73.54
C LEU A 208 -5.52 86.51 73.27
N PHE A 209 -5.82 86.96 72.03
CA PHE A 209 -5.89 88.38 71.72
C PHE A 209 -6.94 89.10 72.57
N ALA A 210 -8.16 88.56 72.67
CA ALA A 210 -9.22 89.11 73.52
C ALA A 210 -8.81 89.19 74.99
N MET A 211 -8.23 88.12 75.56
CA MET A 211 -7.72 88.14 76.94
C MET A 211 -6.61 89.19 77.12
N THR A 212 -5.71 89.37 76.15
CA THR A 212 -4.67 90.40 76.23
C THR A 212 -5.22 91.82 76.08
N ASP A 213 -6.28 92.01 75.29
CA ASP A 213 -6.98 93.29 75.15
C ASP A 213 -7.72 93.63 76.46
N GLU A 214 -8.43 92.67 77.07
CA GLU A 214 -9.06 92.83 78.40
C GLU A 214 -8.02 93.16 79.48
N LEU A 215 -6.86 92.51 79.47
CA LEU A 215 -5.74 92.82 80.36
C LEU A 215 -5.17 94.24 80.11
N ARG A 216 -5.12 94.69 78.85
CA ARG A 216 -4.70 96.07 78.51
C ARG A 216 -5.74 97.10 78.97
N GLN A 217 -7.02 96.85 78.75
CA GLN A 217 -8.12 97.73 79.16
C GLN A 217 -8.22 97.83 80.68
N SER A 218 -8.12 96.72 81.41
CA SER A 218 -8.10 96.72 82.88
C SER A 218 -6.88 97.47 83.45
N ARG A 219 -5.69 97.33 82.84
CA ARG A 219 -4.51 98.12 83.20
C ARG A 219 -4.68 99.62 82.92
N ALA A 220 -5.28 99.98 81.78
CA ALA A 220 -5.57 101.38 81.44
C ALA A 220 -6.62 101.99 82.38
N ALA A 221 -7.65 101.24 82.79
CA ALA A 221 -8.65 101.66 83.76
C ALA A 221 -8.09 101.76 85.20
N ALA A 222 -7.07 100.97 85.54
CA ALA A 222 -6.35 101.06 86.81
C ALA A 222 -5.31 102.20 86.87
N GLN A 223 -5.11 102.94 85.78
CA GLN A 223 -4.22 104.10 85.70
C GLN A 223 -5.05 105.39 85.94
N PRO A 224 -4.83 106.13 87.05
CA PRO A 224 -5.56 107.38 87.30
C PRO A 224 -5.14 108.48 86.31
N LEU A 225 -6.12 109.25 85.82
CA LEU A 225 -5.91 110.49 85.06
C LEU A 225 -4.86 111.38 85.77
N PRO A 226 -3.79 111.85 85.09
CA PRO A 226 -2.97 112.90 85.65
C PRO A 226 -3.83 114.16 85.81
N SER A 227 -3.97 114.57 87.06
CA SER A 227 -4.56 115.83 87.49
C SER A 227 -3.98 117.01 86.71
N SER A 228 -4.87 117.81 86.12
CA SER A 228 -4.60 119.21 85.80
C SER A 228 -4.02 119.93 87.02
N GLN A 229 -2.84 120.53 86.88
CA GLN A 229 -2.45 121.72 87.64
C GLN A 229 -1.61 122.66 86.77
N LYS A 230 -2.19 123.86 86.56
CA LYS A 230 -1.61 125.18 86.24
C LYS A 230 -0.83 125.36 84.94
#